data_AF-A0A7C1ZCL7-F1
#
_entry.id   AF-A0A7C1ZCL7-F1
#
_cell.length_a   1.000
_cell.length_b   1.000
_cell.length_c   1.000
_cell.angle_alpha   90.00
_cell.angle_beta   90.00
_cell.angle_gamma   90.00
#
_symmetry.space_group_name_H-M   'P 1'
#
loop_
_entity.id
_entity.type
_entity.pdbx_description
1 polymer ?
#
loop_
_entity_poly.entity_id
_entity_poly.type
_entity_poly.pdbx_seq_one_letter_code
_entity_poly.pdbx_strand_id
1 'polypeptide(L)'
;MKTKIIIFGNFPLSIMLKITFIGAGSLIFGRNVLTDILTFPIFRNNTIICLEDVDPKRLDLMYDYIQKYKECYPQDTQGITLEKTTNQKKAVEDAKYIINAVQIGGLDAFKLDIEIPFKYGVSQCIGDTLGPGGVFRFLRSIPFFKSLLMDVKDVGYNPRKNEMKPLILNYTNPMAMNTWYCNVISPDSTIGLCHGVQGTAALLRSLISSETSIKLSPRDFSYMCAGINHMAWFLEARYKDPADINGTWIDGYPVLNEIIKNNSESILIEKLRFDMMKATGYFMTESSGHLSEYLPYYRKRVDLLEEYKGSDKGHRSLKHSEDYFMQFKNQGTMEKDFKRRMNEKRFQFKEKPSGEYASRIINALETGEPFRFN
;
A
#
# COMPACT_ATOMS: atom_id res chain seq x y z
N MET A 1 52.75 3.13 -22.16
CA MET A 1 51.60 2.30 -21.79
C MET A 1 50.34 3.06 -22.16
N LYS A 2 49.56 2.56 -23.14
CA LYS A 2 48.32 3.18 -23.61
C LYS A 2 47.18 2.80 -22.68
N THR A 3 46.53 3.79 -22.08
CA THR A 3 45.34 3.63 -21.24
C THR A 3 44.16 3.21 -22.12
N LYS A 4 43.63 2.00 -21.89
CA LYS A 4 42.41 1.51 -22.55
C LYS A 4 41.21 2.31 -22.04
N ILE A 5 40.65 3.15 -22.89
CA ILE A 5 39.29 3.66 -22.75
C ILE A 5 38.36 2.48 -23.02
N ILE A 6 37.67 2.00 -21.98
CA ILE A 6 36.61 1.01 -22.11
C ILE A 6 35.35 1.80 -22.53
N ILE A 7 35.03 1.73 -23.81
CA ILE A 7 33.76 2.22 -24.35
C ILE A 7 32.73 1.13 -24.02
N PHE A 8 31.79 1.46 -23.13
CA PHE A 8 30.62 0.59 -22.90
C PHE A 8 29.83 0.49 -24.20
N GLY A 9 29.60 -0.74 -24.63
CA GLY A 9 28.99 -1.07 -25.92
C GLY A 9 27.59 -0.51 -26.09
N ASN A 10 27.22 -0.34 -27.36
CA ASN A 10 25.89 0.00 -27.83
C ASN A 10 24.82 -0.85 -27.14
N PHE A 11 24.00 -0.21 -26.29
CA PHE A 11 22.74 -0.80 -25.87
C PHE A 11 21.83 -0.95 -27.11
N PRO A 12 21.19 -2.11 -27.33
CA PRO A 12 20.16 -2.23 -28.35
C PRO A 12 19.09 -1.16 -28.10
N LEU A 13 18.49 -0.60 -29.16
CA LEU A 13 17.40 0.40 -29.10
C LEU A 13 16.54 0.16 -27.86
N SER A 14 16.68 1.01 -26.84
CA SER A 14 16.15 0.72 -25.52
C SER A 14 14.63 0.60 -25.60
N ILE A 15 14.10 -0.60 -25.37
CA ILE A 15 12.67 -0.83 -25.23
C ILE A 15 12.16 0.15 -24.17
N MET A 16 11.16 0.95 -24.52
CA MET A 16 10.58 1.94 -23.62
C MET A 16 9.85 1.23 -22.49
N LEU A 17 10.18 1.55 -21.24
CA LEU A 17 9.53 0.93 -20.07
C LEU A 17 8.17 1.58 -19.86
N LYS A 18 7.07 0.82 -19.97
CA LYS A 18 5.74 1.33 -19.63
C LYS A 18 5.27 0.81 -18.27
N ILE A 19 4.93 1.74 -17.38
CA ILE A 19 4.30 1.50 -16.08
C ILE A 19 2.90 2.10 -16.13
N THR A 20 1.89 1.27 -15.91
CA THR A 20 0.49 1.68 -15.93
C THR A 20 -0.07 1.73 -14.51
N PHE A 21 -0.80 2.78 -14.19
CA PHE A 21 -1.54 2.93 -12.95
C PHE A 21 -3.04 2.89 -13.25
N ILE A 22 -3.71 1.80 -12.86
CA ILE A 22 -5.17 1.62 -12.97
C ILE A 22 -5.83 2.06 -11.67
N GLY A 23 -6.84 2.93 -11.76
CA GLY A 23 -7.40 3.65 -10.61
C GLY A 23 -6.58 4.87 -10.20
N ALA A 24 -5.96 5.55 -11.16
CA ALA A 24 -5.09 6.71 -10.94
C ALA A 24 -5.81 7.92 -10.33
N GLY A 25 -7.14 7.95 -10.35
CA GLY A 25 -7.98 8.93 -9.66
C GLY A 25 -7.92 8.82 -8.14
N SER A 26 -7.19 7.86 -7.57
CA SER A 26 -6.86 7.83 -6.15
C SER A 26 -5.87 8.95 -5.78
N LEU A 27 -6.38 10.16 -5.52
CA LEU A 27 -5.56 11.39 -5.43
C LEU A 27 -4.44 11.34 -4.39
N ILE A 28 -4.67 10.83 -3.18
CA ILE A 28 -3.62 10.78 -2.15
C ILE A 28 -2.64 9.63 -2.42
N PHE A 29 -3.18 8.42 -2.54
CA PHE A 29 -2.39 7.21 -2.66
C PHE A 29 -1.65 7.13 -4.00
N GLY A 30 -2.36 7.35 -5.11
CA GLY A 30 -1.80 7.36 -6.45
C GLY A 30 -0.67 8.38 -6.59
N ARG A 31 -0.84 9.59 -6.06
CA ARG A 31 0.22 10.60 -6.02
C ARG A 31 1.46 10.10 -5.28
N ASN A 32 1.29 9.49 -4.10
CA ASN A 32 2.43 9.02 -3.31
C ASN A 32 3.22 7.92 -4.04
N VAL A 33 2.53 6.97 -4.66
CA VAL A 33 3.16 5.88 -5.42
C VAL A 33 3.81 6.38 -6.71
N LEU A 34 3.13 7.25 -7.46
CA LEU A 34 3.68 7.84 -8.69
C LEU A 34 4.94 8.66 -8.39
N THR A 35 4.88 9.52 -7.37
CA THR A 35 6.08 10.29 -6.94
C THR A 35 7.17 9.40 -6.35
N ASP A 36 6.84 8.25 -5.75
CA ASP A 36 7.83 7.25 -5.30
C ASP A 36 8.62 6.65 -6.45
N ILE A 37 7.95 6.29 -7.54
CA ILE A 37 8.61 5.80 -8.76
C ILE A 37 9.63 6.84 -9.24
N LEU A 38 9.23 8.12 -9.27
CA LEU A 38 10.11 9.19 -9.71
C LEU A 38 11.30 9.44 -8.77
N THR A 39 11.36 8.85 -7.57
CA THR A 39 12.55 8.94 -6.72
C THR A 39 13.71 8.08 -7.21
N PHE A 40 13.46 7.05 -8.01
CA PHE A 40 14.52 6.16 -8.53
C PHE A 40 15.02 6.64 -9.90
N PRO A 41 16.34 6.88 -10.08
CA PRO A 41 16.89 7.41 -11.34
C PRO A 41 16.60 6.55 -12.57
N ILE A 42 16.49 5.22 -12.43
CA ILE A 42 16.26 4.31 -13.56
C ILE A 42 14.93 4.59 -14.27
N PHE A 43 13.89 5.01 -13.54
CA PHE A 43 12.56 5.31 -14.10
C PHE A 43 12.43 6.71 -14.69
N ARG A 44 13.49 7.50 -14.63
CA ARG A 44 13.53 8.85 -15.19
C ARG A 44 14.06 8.89 -16.62
N ASN A 45 14.56 7.76 -17.10
CA ASN A 45 15.09 7.56 -18.43
C ASN A 45 14.15 6.66 -19.24
N ASN A 46 13.72 7.12 -20.42
CA ASN A 46 12.95 6.33 -21.40
C ASN A 46 11.76 5.52 -20.83
N THR A 47 10.90 6.17 -20.04
CA THR A 47 9.78 5.53 -19.33
C THR A 47 8.45 6.19 -19.68
N ILE A 48 7.42 5.40 -20.00
CA ILE A 48 6.03 5.83 -20.09
C ILE A 48 5.35 5.56 -18.75
N ILE A 49 4.74 6.60 -18.18
CA ILE A 49 3.79 6.47 -17.07
C ILE A 49 2.39 6.70 -17.63
N CYS A 50 1.60 5.63 -17.69
CA CYS A 50 0.22 5.68 -18.19
C CYS A 50 -0.76 5.69 -17.01
N LEU A 51 -1.59 6.72 -16.94
CA LEU A 51 -2.63 6.84 -15.92
C LEU A 51 -3.98 6.39 -16.50
N GLU A 52 -4.65 5.50 -15.80
CA GLU A 52 -5.97 5.03 -16.16
C GLU A 52 -6.94 5.21 -15.00
N ASP A 53 -8.11 5.78 -15.31
CA ASP A 53 -9.25 5.80 -14.41
C ASP A 53 -10.54 5.92 -15.23
N VAL A 54 -11.64 5.39 -14.69
CA VAL A 54 -12.98 5.53 -15.29
C VAL A 54 -13.58 6.91 -15.05
N ASP A 55 -13.13 7.63 -14.02
CA ASP A 55 -13.53 9.01 -13.75
C ASP A 55 -12.57 10.00 -14.45
N PRO A 56 -12.99 10.63 -15.57
CA PRO A 56 -12.12 11.53 -16.32
C PRO A 56 -11.71 12.76 -15.51
N LYS A 57 -12.54 13.25 -14.58
CA LYS A 57 -12.22 14.44 -13.80
C LYS A 57 -11.08 14.16 -12.82
N ARG A 58 -11.14 13.02 -12.14
CA ARG A 58 -10.08 12.62 -11.19
C ARG A 58 -8.80 12.23 -11.93
N LEU A 59 -8.93 11.59 -13.09
CA LEU A 59 -7.82 11.28 -13.98
C LEU A 59 -7.09 12.55 -14.43
N ASP A 60 -7.84 13.57 -14.87
CA ASP A 60 -7.29 14.85 -15.29
C ASP A 60 -6.53 15.52 -14.15
N LEU A 61 -7.11 15.57 -12.94
CA LEU A 61 -6.44 16.14 -11.77
C LEU A 61 -5.10 15.44 -11.46
N MET A 62 -5.06 14.10 -11.49
CA MET A 62 -3.82 13.36 -11.25
C MET A 62 -2.79 13.59 -12.36
N TYR A 63 -3.22 13.56 -13.62
CA TYR A 63 -2.36 13.80 -14.76
C TYR A 63 -1.71 15.19 -14.70
N ASP A 64 -2.51 16.23 -14.47
CA ASP A 64 -2.02 17.60 -14.37
C ASP A 64 -1.04 17.77 -13.21
N TYR A 65 -1.27 17.07 -12.09
CA TYR A 65 -0.34 17.08 -10.97
C TYR A 65 1.02 16.46 -11.31
N ILE A 66 1.04 15.28 -11.94
CA ILE A 66 2.30 14.62 -12.30
C ILE A 66 3.00 15.37 -13.44
N GLN A 67 2.25 15.94 -14.38
CA GLN A 67 2.77 16.82 -15.42
C GLN A 67 3.47 18.04 -14.81
N LYS A 68 2.82 18.73 -13.88
CA LYS A 68 3.43 19.85 -13.15
C LYS A 68 4.64 19.42 -12.31
N TYR A 69 4.60 18.24 -11.69
CA TYR A 69 5.74 17.68 -10.98
C TYR A 69 6.94 17.50 -11.92
N LYS A 70 6.73 16.91 -13.09
CA LYS A 70 7.74 16.77 -14.15
C LYS A 70 8.32 18.14 -14.56
N GLU A 71 7.46 19.13 -14.82
CA GLU A 71 7.86 20.49 -15.21
C GLU A 71 8.69 21.23 -14.13
N CYS A 72 8.52 20.89 -12.85
CA CYS A 72 9.33 21.43 -11.75
C CYS A 72 10.78 20.88 -11.73
N TYR A 73 11.03 19.77 -12.44
CA TYR A 73 12.29 19.00 -12.45
C TYR A 73 12.69 18.51 -13.85
N PRO A 74 12.81 19.39 -14.85
CA PRO A 74 13.01 18.98 -16.25
C PRO A 74 14.32 18.19 -16.45
N GLN A 75 15.39 18.54 -15.73
CA GLN A 75 16.68 17.85 -15.81
C GLN A 75 16.58 16.40 -15.30
N ASP A 76 15.78 16.18 -14.26
CA ASP A 76 15.58 14.87 -13.67
C ASP A 76 14.51 14.06 -14.37
N THR A 77 13.67 14.63 -15.22
CA THR A 77 12.45 13.96 -15.71
C THR A 77 12.25 14.01 -17.23
N GLN A 78 13.26 14.46 -17.97
CA GLN A 78 13.24 14.58 -19.43
C GLN A 78 12.91 13.27 -20.16
N GLY A 79 13.29 12.13 -19.60
CA GLY A 79 13.06 10.81 -20.21
C GLY A 79 11.69 10.20 -19.90
N ILE A 80 10.80 10.94 -19.22
CA ILE A 80 9.47 10.44 -18.84
C ILE A 80 8.43 10.94 -19.84
N THR A 81 7.65 10.02 -20.41
CA THR A 81 6.44 10.32 -21.18
C THR A 81 5.22 10.06 -20.30
N LEU A 82 4.27 11.00 -20.25
CA LEU A 82 3.02 10.80 -19.53
C LEU A 82 1.90 10.53 -20.52
N GLU A 83 1.07 9.55 -20.19
CA GLU A 83 -0.15 9.24 -20.92
C GLU A 83 -1.33 9.17 -19.94
N LYS A 84 -2.53 9.45 -20.44
CA LYS A 84 -3.77 9.15 -19.72
C LYS A 84 -4.82 8.56 -20.63
N THR A 85 -5.65 7.68 -20.09
CA THR A 85 -6.77 7.11 -20.83
C THR A 85 -7.88 6.65 -19.89
N THR A 86 -9.11 6.60 -20.39
CA THR A 86 -10.24 5.95 -19.71
C THR A 86 -10.50 4.54 -20.26
N ASN A 87 -9.57 4.02 -21.07
CA ASN A 87 -9.68 2.72 -21.71
C ASN A 87 -8.62 1.75 -21.13
N GLN A 88 -9.08 0.80 -20.32
CA GLN A 88 -8.26 -0.22 -19.68
C GLN A 88 -7.30 -0.94 -20.64
N LYS A 89 -7.80 -1.37 -21.81
CA LYS A 89 -7.01 -2.11 -22.80
C LYS A 89 -5.84 -1.28 -23.34
N LYS A 90 -6.09 -0.02 -23.70
CA LYS A 90 -5.04 0.93 -24.13
C LYS A 90 -4.03 1.21 -23.02
N ALA A 91 -4.50 1.26 -21.78
CA ALA A 91 -3.63 1.50 -20.64
C ALA A 91 -2.64 0.36 -20.44
N VAL A 92 -3.07 -0.89 -20.58
CA VAL A 92 -2.22 -2.07 -20.34
C VAL A 92 -1.42 -2.52 -21.57
N GLU A 93 -1.74 -2.00 -22.76
CA GLU A 93 -0.96 -2.22 -23.98
C GLU A 93 0.53 -1.90 -23.75
N ASP A 94 1.41 -2.87 -23.97
CA ASP A 94 2.86 -2.81 -23.75
C ASP A 94 3.34 -2.52 -22.30
N ALA A 95 2.43 -2.49 -21.31
CA ALA A 95 2.79 -2.22 -19.93
C ALA A 95 3.57 -3.39 -19.31
N LYS A 96 4.79 -3.15 -18.81
CA LYS A 96 5.59 -4.15 -18.07
C LYS A 96 5.09 -4.33 -16.63
N TYR A 97 4.64 -3.23 -16.03
CA TYR A 97 4.13 -3.18 -14.66
C TYR A 97 2.77 -2.51 -14.63
N ILE A 98 1.83 -3.09 -13.88
CA ILE A 98 0.49 -2.56 -13.69
C ILE A 98 0.25 -2.39 -12.20
N ILE A 99 0.19 -1.14 -11.74
CA ILE A 99 -0.20 -0.81 -10.37
C ILE A 99 -1.71 -0.67 -10.36
N ASN A 100 -2.38 -1.48 -9.55
CA ASN A 100 -3.84 -1.48 -9.45
C ASN A 100 -4.30 -0.98 -8.08
N ALA A 101 -5.10 0.09 -8.05
CA ALA A 101 -5.66 0.65 -6.82
C ALA A 101 -7.12 1.10 -6.97
N VAL A 102 -7.93 0.32 -7.71
CA VAL A 102 -9.35 0.60 -7.93
C VAL A 102 -10.20 0.33 -6.68
N GLN A 103 -11.33 1.03 -6.58
CA GLN A 103 -12.42 0.74 -5.65
C GLN A 103 -13.73 0.61 -6.45
N ILE A 104 -14.04 -0.63 -6.86
CA ILE A 104 -15.19 -0.88 -7.74
C ILE A 104 -16.50 -0.46 -7.06
N GLY A 105 -17.25 0.41 -7.73
CA GLY A 105 -18.52 0.97 -7.24
C GLY A 105 -18.37 2.15 -6.27
N GLY A 106 -17.14 2.57 -5.94
CA GLY A 106 -16.88 3.74 -5.09
C GLY A 106 -17.56 3.66 -3.72
N LEU A 107 -17.91 4.83 -3.17
CA LEU A 107 -18.57 4.95 -1.87
C LEU A 107 -20.02 4.47 -1.88
N ASP A 108 -20.70 4.56 -3.02
CA ASP A 108 -22.11 4.11 -3.11
C ASP A 108 -22.22 2.60 -2.91
N ALA A 109 -21.32 1.83 -3.53
CA ALA A 109 -21.27 0.39 -3.27
C ALA A 109 -20.72 0.08 -1.87
N PHE A 110 -19.72 0.83 -1.39
CA PHE A 110 -19.17 0.62 -0.04
C PHE A 110 -20.21 0.85 1.06
N LYS A 111 -21.11 1.82 0.88
CA LYS A 111 -22.25 2.04 1.76
C LYS A 111 -23.10 0.76 1.89
N LEU A 112 -23.38 0.09 0.78
CA LEU A 112 -24.16 -1.16 0.77
C LEU A 112 -23.40 -2.32 1.43
N ASP A 113 -22.08 -2.39 1.23
CA ASP A 113 -21.20 -3.39 1.87
C ASP A 113 -21.26 -3.32 3.41
N ILE A 114 -21.60 -2.14 3.94
CA ILE A 114 -21.72 -1.86 5.39
C ILE A 114 -23.16 -1.96 5.88
N GLU A 115 -24.11 -1.28 5.22
CA GLU A 115 -25.49 -1.15 5.70
C GLU A 115 -26.29 -2.44 5.57
N ILE A 116 -26.10 -3.22 4.50
CA ILE A 116 -26.85 -4.46 4.30
C ILE A 116 -26.53 -5.45 5.42
N PRO A 117 -25.26 -5.78 5.73
CA PRO A 117 -24.96 -6.71 6.83
C PRO A 117 -25.41 -6.18 8.18
N PHE A 118 -25.36 -4.86 8.39
CA PHE A 118 -25.79 -4.25 9.65
C PHE A 118 -27.29 -4.43 9.92
N LYS A 119 -28.14 -4.40 8.89
CA LYS A 119 -29.58 -4.73 9.02
C LYS A 119 -29.83 -6.14 9.57
N TYR A 120 -28.86 -7.06 9.41
CA TYR A 120 -28.91 -8.42 9.92
C TYR A 120 -28.03 -8.63 11.17
N GLY A 121 -27.64 -7.55 11.86
CA GLY A 121 -26.87 -7.61 13.10
C GLY A 121 -25.37 -7.84 12.92
N VAL A 122 -24.82 -7.72 11.70
CA VAL A 122 -23.39 -7.85 11.45
C VAL A 122 -22.72 -6.49 11.44
N SER A 123 -22.07 -6.15 12.56
CA SER A 123 -21.28 -4.92 12.69
C SER A 123 -19.90 -5.07 12.07
N GLN A 124 -19.53 -4.15 11.19
CA GLN A 124 -18.21 -4.04 10.55
C GLN A 124 -17.61 -2.66 10.83
N CYS A 125 -16.33 -2.58 11.19
CA CYS A 125 -15.59 -1.31 11.34
C CYS A 125 -15.03 -0.85 10.00
N ILE A 126 -14.42 -1.78 9.26
CA ILE A 126 -13.74 -1.56 7.98
C ILE A 126 -14.57 -2.15 6.85
N GLY A 127 -14.87 -3.46 6.88
CA GLY A 127 -15.74 -4.11 5.90
C GLY A 127 -15.17 -4.21 4.48
N ASP A 128 -13.85 -4.10 4.31
CA ASP A 128 -13.20 -4.13 2.99
C ASP A 128 -12.40 -5.42 2.71
N THR A 129 -12.22 -6.26 3.73
CA THR A 129 -11.28 -7.40 3.69
C THR A 129 -11.98 -8.74 3.88
N LEU A 130 -12.69 -8.90 4.99
CA LEU A 130 -13.44 -10.10 5.35
C LEU A 130 -14.89 -9.75 5.70
N GLY A 131 -15.63 -10.73 6.22
CA GLY A 131 -17.04 -10.58 6.54
C GLY A 131 -17.91 -10.38 5.29
N PRO A 132 -19.21 -10.15 5.46
CA PRO A 132 -20.11 -9.94 4.34
C PRO A 132 -19.69 -8.77 3.43
N GLY A 133 -19.20 -7.66 4.00
CA GLY A 133 -18.73 -6.50 3.23
C GLY A 133 -17.52 -6.82 2.35
N GLY A 134 -16.52 -7.50 2.91
CA GLY A 134 -15.35 -7.96 2.15
C GLY A 134 -15.74 -8.95 1.04
N VAL A 135 -16.68 -9.86 1.31
CA VAL A 135 -17.19 -10.82 0.31
C VAL A 135 -17.95 -10.10 -0.81
N PHE A 136 -18.86 -9.17 -0.49
CA PHE A 136 -19.59 -8.38 -1.49
C PHE A 136 -18.63 -7.59 -2.38
N ARG A 137 -17.61 -6.97 -1.77
CA ARG A 137 -16.55 -6.24 -2.47
C ARG A 137 -15.71 -7.13 -3.37
N PHE A 138 -15.37 -8.35 -2.94
CA PHE A 138 -14.67 -9.33 -3.79
C PHE A 138 -15.53 -9.71 -5.00
N LEU A 139 -16.77 -10.14 -4.77
CA LEU A 139 -17.67 -10.58 -5.85
C LEU A 139 -17.89 -9.49 -6.90
N ARG A 140 -17.97 -8.23 -6.46
CA ARG A 140 -18.06 -7.07 -7.34
C ARG A 140 -16.76 -6.77 -8.10
N SER A 141 -15.60 -7.13 -7.54
CA SER A 141 -14.29 -6.95 -8.18
C SER A 141 -13.97 -8.02 -9.22
N ILE A 142 -14.57 -9.21 -9.15
CA ILE A 142 -14.30 -10.34 -10.05
C ILE A 142 -14.41 -9.95 -11.55
N PRO A 143 -15.49 -9.30 -12.03
CA PRO A 143 -15.61 -8.94 -13.44
C PRO A 143 -14.49 -8.01 -13.92
N PHE A 144 -14.07 -7.07 -13.07
CA PHE A 144 -12.95 -6.16 -13.36
C PHE A 144 -11.65 -6.94 -13.49
N PHE A 145 -11.27 -7.74 -12.48
CA PHE A 145 -10.01 -8.49 -12.53
C PHE A 145 -9.98 -9.50 -13.69
N LYS A 146 -11.13 -10.14 -13.99
CA LYS A 146 -11.25 -11.01 -15.17
C LYS A 146 -10.96 -10.25 -16.46
N SER A 147 -11.58 -9.07 -16.62
CA SER A 147 -11.37 -8.20 -17.79
C SER A 147 -9.90 -7.76 -17.89
N LEU A 148 -9.32 -7.30 -16.78
CA LEU A 148 -7.92 -6.87 -16.72
C LEU A 148 -6.96 -8.00 -17.12
N LEU A 149 -7.15 -9.22 -16.60
CA LEU A 149 -6.31 -10.36 -16.97
C LEU A 149 -6.46 -10.76 -18.44
N MET A 150 -7.66 -10.60 -19.01
CA MET A 150 -7.89 -10.82 -20.44
C MET A 150 -7.17 -9.79 -21.30
N ASP A 151 -7.28 -8.49 -20.96
CA ASP A 151 -6.55 -7.44 -21.66
C ASP A 151 -5.04 -7.60 -21.51
N VAL A 152 -4.55 -7.93 -20.31
CA VAL A 152 -3.13 -8.24 -20.06
C VAL A 152 -2.65 -9.42 -20.91
N LYS A 153 -3.48 -10.44 -21.10
CA LYS A 153 -3.14 -11.58 -21.96
C LYS A 153 -3.14 -11.22 -23.45
N ASP A 154 -4.06 -10.33 -23.87
CA ASP A 154 -4.27 -9.97 -25.27
C ASP A 154 -3.26 -8.91 -25.77
N VAL A 155 -3.00 -7.89 -24.94
CA VAL A 155 -2.18 -6.73 -25.31
C VAL A 155 -1.11 -6.35 -24.27
N GLY A 156 -1.10 -7.01 -23.10
CA GLY A 156 -0.07 -6.77 -22.09
C GLY A 156 1.33 -7.20 -22.56
N TYR A 157 2.36 -6.68 -21.87
CA TYR A 157 3.80 -6.74 -22.18
C TYR A 157 4.25 -7.77 -23.23
N ASN A 158 4.82 -7.29 -24.32
CA ASN A 158 5.44 -8.10 -25.36
C ASN A 158 6.72 -7.42 -25.92
N PRO A 159 7.94 -7.86 -25.57
CA PRO A 159 9.14 -7.35 -26.22
C PRO A 159 9.44 -8.00 -27.59
N ARG A 160 8.45 -8.69 -28.20
CA ARG A 160 8.41 -9.48 -29.47
C ARG A 160 8.59 -11.01 -29.37
N LYS A 161 7.85 -11.68 -28.47
CA LYS A 161 7.74 -13.16 -28.28
C LYS A 161 8.84 -13.83 -27.44
N ASN A 162 9.11 -13.33 -26.25
CA ASN A 162 9.67 -14.16 -25.18
C ASN A 162 8.77 -14.01 -23.96
N GLU A 163 8.42 -15.12 -23.31
CA GLU A 163 7.28 -15.39 -22.40
C GLU A 163 7.23 -14.56 -21.10
N MET A 164 7.45 -13.25 -21.15
CA MET A 164 7.34 -12.36 -20.00
C MET A 164 5.98 -11.67 -19.98
N LYS A 165 5.15 -12.03 -18.99
CA LYS A 165 3.87 -11.37 -18.69
C LYS A 165 4.08 -10.11 -17.84
N PRO A 166 3.19 -9.10 -17.93
CA PRO A 166 3.19 -7.98 -16.98
C PRO A 166 3.07 -8.45 -15.54
N LEU A 167 3.69 -7.71 -14.63
CA LEU A 167 3.48 -7.90 -13.20
C LEU A 167 2.42 -6.92 -12.68
N ILE A 168 1.35 -7.47 -12.11
CA ILE A 168 0.29 -6.69 -11.46
C ILE A 168 0.66 -6.51 -9.98
N LEU A 169 0.76 -5.25 -9.55
CA LEU A 169 0.99 -4.83 -8.18
C LEU A 169 -0.33 -4.34 -7.60
N ASN A 170 -1.04 -5.23 -6.90
CA ASN A 170 -2.41 -5.00 -6.46
C ASN A 170 -2.49 -4.41 -5.06
N TYR A 171 -3.04 -3.20 -4.95
CA TYR A 171 -3.40 -2.54 -3.69
C TYR A 171 -4.91 -2.60 -3.39
N THR A 172 -5.73 -3.13 -4.30
CA THR A 172 -7.18 -3.18 -4.14
C THR A 172 -7.59 -4.26 -3.14
N ASN A 173 -8.29 -3.83 -2.08
CA ASN A 173 -8.96 -4.72 -1.14
C ASN A 173 -10.26 -5.32 -1.72
N PRO A 174 -10.62 -6.56 -1.33
CA PRO A 174 -9.92 -7.44 -0.39
C PRO A 174 -8.66 -8.08 -1.00
N MET A 175 -7.49 -7.69 -0.52
CA MET A 175 -6.21 -7.93 -1.21
C MET A 175 -5.94 -9.42 -1.41
N ALA A 176 -6.17 -10.22 -0.36
CA ALA A 176 -5.91 -11.66 -0.40
C ALA A 176 -6.81 -12.37 -1.43
N MET A 177 -8.13 -12.11 -1.41
CA MET A 177 -9.06 -12.74 -2.35
C MET A 177 -8.82 -12.30 -3.80
N ASN A 178 -8.58 -11.00 -4.03
CA ASN A 178 -8.31 -10.47 -5.36
C ASN A 178 -7.00 -11.05 -5.95
N THR A 179 -5.91 -10.99 -5.18
CA THR A 179 -4.61 -11.51 -5.61
C THR A 179 -4.67 -13.02 -5.83
N TRP A 180 -5.35 -13.77 -4.95
CA TRP A 180 -5.52 -15.20 -5.13
C TRP A 180 -6.33 -15.53 -6.38
N TYR A 181 -7.45 -14.85 -6.61
CA TYR A 181 -8.24 -15.00 -7.84
C TYR A 181 -7.40 -14.82 -9.11
N CYS A 182 -6.59 -13.75 -9.15
CA CYS A 182 -5.70 -13.52 -10.29
C CYS A 182 -4.68 -14.64 -10.49
N ASN A 183 -4.01 -15.07 -9.40
CA ASN A 183 -2.97 -16.09 -9.48
C ASN A 183 -3.51 -17.52 -9.73
N VAL A 184 -4.80 -17.80 -9.48
CA VAL A 184 -5.42 -19.06 -9.94
C VAL A 184 -5.59 -19.07 -11.45
N ILE A 185 -5.97 -17.93 -12.04
CA ILE A 185 -6.23 -17.81 -13.48
C ILE A 185 -4.93 -17.65 -14.27
N SER A 186 -4.00 -16.86 -13.73
CA SER A 186 -2.69 -16.57 -14.31
C SER A 186 -1.64 -16.65 -13.19
N PRO A 187 -1.07 -17.85 -12.94
CA PRO A 187 -0.08 -18.05 -11.89
C PRO A 187 1.04 -17.01 -11.95
N ASP A 188 1.51 -16.53 -10.81
CA ASP A 188 2.58 -15.52 -10.66
C ASP A 188 2.35 -14.19 -11.40
N SER A 189 1.11 -13.86 -11.79
CA SER A 189 0.81 -12.58 -12.45
C SER A 189 0.70 -11.42 -11.47
N THR A 190 0.43 -11.70 -10.20
CA THR A 190 -0.03 -10.66 -9.26
C THR A 190 0.62 -10.79 -7.89
N ILE A 191 1.16 -9.67 -7.40
CA ILE A 191 1.63 -9.49 -6.03
C ILE A 191 0.65 -8.55 -5.32
N GLY A 192 0.12 -8.99 -4.17
CA GLY A 192 -0.71 -8.15 -3.30
C GLY A 192 0.15 -7.29 -2.39
N LEU A 193 -0.16 -6.00 -2.29
CA LEU A 193 0.58 -5.02 -1.51
C LEU A 193 -0.34 -4.33 -0.49
N CYS A 194 0.13 -4.22 0.74
CA CYS A 194 -0.52 -3.49 1.82
C CYS A 194 0.54 -2.81 2.69
N HIS A 195 0.20 -1.68 3.30
CA HIS A 195 1.11 -0.89 4.14
C HIS A 195 1.02 -1.23 5.65
N GLY A 196 0.16 -2.18 6.04
CA GLY A 196 -0.14 -2.49 7.44
C GLY A 196 1.07 -2.97 8.25
N VAL A 197 2.04 -3.62 7.59
CA VAL A 197 3.30 -4.06 8.23
C VAL A 197 4.18 -2.85 8.55
N GLN A 198 4.38 -1.91 7.60
CA GLN A 198 5.19 -0.71 7.82
C GLN A 198 4.60 0.16 8.93
N GLY A 199 3.28 0.35 8.92
CA GLY A 199 2.56 1.09 9.96
C GLY A 199 2.72 0.47 11.34
N THR A 200 2.67 -0.87 11.41
CA THR A 200 2.85 -1.60 12.66
C THR A 200 4.29 -1.57 13.14
N ALA A 201 5.28 -1.75 12.26
CA ALA A 201 6.69 -1.65 12.61
C ALA A 201 7.02 -0.26 13.16
N ALA A 202 6.46 0.81 12.57
CA ALA A 202 6.61 2.16 13.08
C ALA A 202 5.98 2.34 14.48
N LEU A 203 4.80 1.74 14.73
CA LEU A 203 4.16 1.74 16.04
C LEU A 203 5.03 1.00 17.08
N LEU A 204 5.44 -0.23 16.80
CA LEU A 204 6.26 -1.03 17.71
C LEU A 204 7.58 -0.32 18.04
N ARG A 205 8.25 0.23 17.03
CA ARG A 205 9.45 1.05 17.23
C ARG A 205 9.16 2.24 18.14
N SER A 206 8.06 2.96 17.93
CA SER A 206 7.69 4.10 18.76
C SER A 206 7.38 3.72 20.21
N LEU A 207 6.72 2.59 20.43
CA LEU A 207 6.41 2.06 21.76
C LEU A 207 7.69 1.68 22.50
N ILE A 208 8.57 0.93 21.86
CA ILE A 208 9.87 0.54 22.42
C ILE A 208 10.70 1.79 22.72
N SER A 209 10.77 2.75 21.78
CA SER A 209 11.47 4.00 22.01
C SER A 209 10.96 4.79 23.21
N SER A 210 9.64 4.82 23.41
CA SER A 210 9.05 5.52 24.55
C SER A 210 9.39 4.81 25.85
N GLU A 211 9.26 3.49 25.89
CA GLU A 211 9.46 2.71 27.11
C GLU A 211 10.94 2.64 27.53
N THR A 212 11.87 2.53 26.57
CA THR A 212 13.30 2.46 26.85
C THR A 212 13.98 3.83 26.91
N SER A 213 13.28 4.92 26.55
CA SER A 213 13.86 6.25 26.35
C SER A 213 14.98 6.31 25.29
N ILE A 214 15.05 5.32 24.38
CA ILE A 214 16.02 5.29 23.27
C ILE A 214 15.31 5.71 21.99
N LYS A 215 15.79 6.77 21.34
CA LYS A 215 15.21 7.26 20.09
C LYS A 215 15.61 6.38 18.90
N LEU A 216 14.74 5.44 18.53
CA LEU A 216 14.96 4.50 17.43
C LEU A 216 14.51 5.09 16.09
N SER A 217 15.29 4.84 15.04
CA SER A 217 14.93 5.11 13.65
C SER A 217 14.71 3.80 12.88
N PRO A 218 14.24 3.82 11.62
CA PRO A 218 14.06 2.61 10.82
C PRO A 218 15.29 1.72 10.70
N ARG A 219 16.52 2.27 10.79
CA ARG A 219 17.76 1.48 10.71
C ARG A 219 18.10 0.74 12.00
N ASP A 220 17.49 1.16 13.11
CA ASP A 220 17.77 0.66 14.46
C ASP A 220 16.69 -0.32 14.94
N PHE A 221 15.77 -0.71 14.04
CA PHE A 221 14.65 -1.62 14.30
C PHE A 221 14.55 -2.65 13.17
N SER A 222 14.53 -3.93 13.53
CA SER A 222 14.45 -5.06 12.60
C SER A 222 13.31 -5.97 13.03
N TYR A 223 12.61 -6.58 12.08
CA TYR A 223 11.50 -7.46 12.38
C TYR A 223 11.43 -8.63 11.39
N MET A 224 10.62 -9.61 11.78
CA MET A 224 10.14 -10.67 10.89
C MET A 224 8.63 -10.74 11.06
N CYS A 225 7.89 -10.50 9.98
CA CYS A 225 6.44 -10.54 9.95
C CYS A 225 5.95 -11.61 8.97
N ALA A 226 4.98 -12.41 9.39
CA ALA A 226 4.38 -13.47 8.58
C ALA A 226 2.89 -13.66 8.89
N GLY A 227 2.09 -14.01 7.87
CA GLY A 227 0.66 -14.26 7.98
C GLY A 227 -0.07 -13.86 6.70
N ILE A 228 -1.32 -13.42 6.83
CA ILE A 228 -2.14 -12.96 5.70
C ILE A 228 -2.41 -11.46 5.77
N ASN A 229 -2.95 -10.88 4.69
CA ASN A 229 -3.28 -9.45 4.66
C ASN A 229 -4.18 -9.07 5.86
N HIS A 230 -3.83 -7.99 6.57
CA HIS A 230 -4.50 -7.50 7.77
C HIS A 230 -4.56 -8.46 8.98
N MET A 231 -3.85 -9.60 8.91
CA MET A 231 -3.72 -10.55 10.03
C MET A 231 -2.37 -11.28 9.91
N ALA A 232 -1.29 -10.57 10.20
CA ALA A 232 0.07 -11.09 10.25
C ALA A 232 0.71 -10.83 11.62
N TRP A 233 1.69 -11.64 12.00
CA TRP A 233 2.33 -11.59 13.32
C TRP A 233 3.78 -11.13 13.18
N PHE A 234 4.22 -10.27 14.10
CA PHE A 234 5.62 -9.89 14.24
C PHE A 234 6.38 -10.97 15.01
N LEU A 235 6.77 -12.05 14.35
CA LEU A 235 7.48 -13.17 14.96
C LEU A 235 8.83 -12.76 15.57
N GLU A 236 9.45 -11.72 15.02
CA GLU A 236 10.59 -11.04 15.63
C GLU A 236 10.34 -9.53 15.63
N ALA A 237 10.72 -8.85 16.71
CA ALA A 237 10.81 -7.40 16.78
C ALA A 237 12.06 -7.08 17.61
N ARG A 238 13.13 -6.66 16.94
CA ARG A 238 14.43 -6.37 17.56
C ARG A 238 14.81 -4.91 17.37
N TYR A 239 15.50 -4.36 18.34
CA TYR A 239 16.04 -3.00 18.26
C TYR A 239 17.52 -2.98 18.64
N LYS A 240 18.20 -1.90 18.28
CA LYS A 240 19.60 -1.66 18.63
C LYS A 240 19.74 -0.23 19.11
N ASP A 241 20.57 -0.01 20.13
CA ASP A 241 20.87 1.36 20.58
C ASP A 241 21.67 2.10 19.48
N PRO A 242 21.16 3.22 18.94
CA PRO A 242 21.89 4.00 17.95
C PRO A 242 23.22 4.57 18.47
N ALA A 243 23.39 4.70 19.79
CA ALA A 243 24.63 5.14 20.42
C ALA A 243 25.72 4.04 20.43
N ASP A 244 25.33 2.77 20.32
CA ASP A 244 26.26 1.64 20.26
C ASP A 244 26.30 1.05 18.85
N ILE A 245 27.19 1.58 18.02
CA ILE A 245 27.33 1.16 16.62
C ILE A 245 27.71 -0.33 16.47
N ASN A 246 28.38 -0.92 17.47
CA ASN A 246 28.76 -2.33 17.50
C ASN A 246 27.82 -3.17 18.37
N GLY A 247 26.78 -2.57 18.92
CA GLY A 247 25.81 -3.21 19.79
C GLY A 247 25.09 -4.37 19.13
N THR A 248 24.62 -5.28 19.96
CA THR A 248 23.83 -6.44 19.52
C THR A 248 22.36 -6.05 19.37
N TRP A 249 21.63 -6.81 18.55
CA TRP A 249 20.19 -6.68 18.43
C TRP A 249 19.52 -7.22 19.70
N ILE A 250 18.68 -6.39 20.33
CA ILE A 250 17.94 -6.69 21.56
C ILE A 250 16.51 -7.07 21.17
N ASP A 251 15.96 -8.13 21.79
CA ASP A 251 14.55 -8.48 21.65
C ASP A 251 13.65 -7.40 22.27
N GLY A 252 12.70 -6.89 21.49
CA GLY A 252 11.75 -5.87 21.89
C GLY A 252 10.55 -6.42 22.65
N TYR A 253 10.28 -7.73 22.58
CA TYR A 253 9.12 -8.33 23.26
C TYR A 253 9.11 -8.16 24.79
N PRO A 254 10.24 -8.31 25.52
CA PRO A 254 10.29 -7.98 26.94
C PRO A 254 9.81 -6.56 27.26
N VAL A 255 10.18 -5.57 26.44
CA VAL A 255 9.73 -4.17 26.58
C VAL A 255 8.22 -4.06 26.37
N LEU A 256 7.70 -4.68 25.31
CA LEU A 256 6.27 -4.69 25.02
C LEU A 256 5.44 -5.42 26.10
N ASN A 257 6.01 -6.45 26.73
CA ASN A 257 5.37 -7.16 27.84
C ASN A 257 5.33 -6.31 29.12
N GLU A 258 6.34 -5.48 29.38
CA GLU A 258 6.29 -4.52 30.49
C GLU A 258 5.19 -3.45 30.28
N ILE A 259 4.94 -3.00 29.04
CA ILE A 259 3.79 -2.14 28.71
C ILE A 259 2.48 -2.81 29.15
N ILE A 260 2.29 -4.10 28.84
CA ILE A 260 1.11 -4.88 29.23
C ILE A 260 1.02 -5.03 30.76
N LYS A 261 2.12 -5.43 31.41
CA LYS A 261 2.21 -5.71 32.84
C LYS A 261 1.95 -4.46 33.68
N ASN A 262 2.47 -3.31 33.25
CA ASN A 262 2.30 -2.03 33.92
C ASN A 262 0.94 -1.36 33.58
N ASN A 263 0.12 -1.99 32.74
CA ASN A 263 -1.15 -1.45 32.25
C ASN A 263 -0.99 -0.01 31.70
N SER A 264 0.07 0.19 30.92
CA SER A 264 0.43 1.51 30.39
C SER A 264 -0.68 2.09 29.52
N GLU A 265 -0.88 3.42 29.57
CA GLU A 265 -1.86 4.11 28.72
C GLU A 265 -1.61 3.89 27.23
N SER A 266 -0.38 3.54 26.83
CA SER A 266 -0.01 3.19 25.45
C SER A 266 -0.84 2.03 24.89
N ILE A 267 -1.36 1.14 25.75
CA ILE A 267 -2.25 0.04 25.36
C ILE A 267 -3.51 0.58 24.68
N LEU A 268 -4.02 1.75 25.13
CA LEU A 268 -5.26 2.34 24.59
C LEU A 268 -5.14 2.68 23.10
N ILE A 269 -3.93 2.82 22.56
CA ILE A 269 -3.72 3.08 21.14
C ILE A 269 -4.21 1.89 20.30
N GLU A 270 -4.01 0.66 20.77
CA GLU A 270 -4.28 -0.58 20.03
C GLU A 270 -4.73 -1.72 20.96
N LYS A 271 -5.74 -1.44 21.79
CA LYS A 271 -6.13 -2.29 22.92
C LYS A 271 -6.38 -3.75 22.54
N LEU A 272 -7.05 -3.99 21.41
CA LEU A 272 -7.36 -5.33 20.93
C LEU A 272 -6.10 -6.09 20.47
N ARG A 273 -5.15 -5.41 19.82
CA ARG A 273 -3.90 -6.04 19.39
C ARG A 273 -2.99 -6.38 20.56
N PHE A 274 -2.99 -5.56 21.62
CA PHE A 274 -2.31 -5.89 22.87
C PHE A 274 -2.97 -7.06 23.61
N ASP A 275 -4.30 -7.15 23.60
CA ASP A 275 -5.02 -8.31 24.16
C ASP A 275 -4.65 -9.60 23.41
N MET A 276 -4.63 -9.55 22.07
CA MET A 276 -4.19 -10.68 21.26
C MET A 276 -2.70 -11.00 21.44
N MET A 277 -1.84 -10.01 21.63
CA MET A 277 -0.44 -10.24 21.99
C MET A 277 -0.32 -10.95 23.34
N LYS A 278 -1.10 -10.54 24.35
CA LYS A 278 -1.14 -11.20 25.65
C LYS A 278 -1.58 -12.66 25.53
N ALA A 279 -2.53 -12.96 24.63
CA ALA A 279 -3.02 -14.32 24.40
C ALA A 279 -2.06 -15.20 23.56
N THR A 280 -1.33 -14.62 22.61
CA THR A 280 -0.56 -15.37 21.60
C THR A 280 0.95 -15.25 21.72
N GLY A 281 1.45 -14.30 22.50
CA GLY A 281 2.87 -13.96 22.63
C GLY A 281 3.39 -13.01 21.55
N TYR A 282 2.64 -12.73 20.48
CA TYR A 282 3.11 -11.94 19.34
C TYR A 282 2.16 -10.79 18.99
N PHE A 283 2.73 -9.64 18.67
CA PHE A 283 1.96 -8.49 18.21
C PHE A 283 1.55 -8.68 16.76
N MET A 284 0.31 -8.29 16.44
CA MET A 284 -0.30 -8.55 15.13
C MET A 284 -0.48 -7.29 14.31
N THR A 285 -0.47 -7.39 12.98
CA THR A 285 -1.16 -6.47 12.07
C THR A 285 -2.65 -6.83 11.99
N GLU A 286 -3.53 -5.95 11.49
CA GLU A 286 -3.41 -4.49 11.42
C GLU A 286 -4.12 -3.86 12.62
N SER A 287 -4.50 -2.59 12.56
CA SER A 287 -5.19 -1.83 13.60
C SER A 287 -6.37 -2.58 14.22
N SER A 288 -6.73 -2.20 15.44
CA SER A 288 -7.79 -2.84 16.21
C SER A 288 -9.12 -2.94 15.45
N GLY A 289 -9.45 -1.95 14.61
CA GLY A 289 -10.61 -2.00 13.72
C GLY A 289 -10.56 -3.15 12.73
N HIS A 290 -9.45 -3.32 11.99
CA HIS A 290 -9.26 -4.43 11.06
C HIS A 290 -9.25 -5.78 11.80
N LEU A 291 -8.45 -5.90 12.85
CA LEU A 291 -8.29 -7.16 13.59
C LEU A 291 -9.62 -7.61 14.22
N SER A 292 -10.47 -6.67 14.66
CA SER A 292 -11.78 -6.99 15.22
C SER A 292 -12.69 -7.75 14.26
N GLU A 293 -12.50 -7.63 12.94
CA GLU A 293 -13.30 -8.31 11.93
C GLU A 293 -12.83 -9.74 11.61
N TYR A 294 -11.58 -10.06 11.94
CA TYR A 294 -11.01 -11.39 11.79
C TYR A 294 -11.40 -12.34 12.91
N LEU A 295 -11.73 -11.79 14.09
CA LEU A 295 -11.88 -12.57 15.31
C LEU A 295 -13.36 -12.76 15.66
N PRO A 296 -13.77 -13.96 16.10
CA PRO A 296 -15.17 -14.26 16.37
C PRO A 296 -15.70 -13.66 17.68
N TYR A 297 -14.87 -12.95 18.46
CA TYR A 297 -15.17 -12.57 19.84
C TYR A 297 -15.69 -11.13 19.97
N TYR A 298 -14.86 -10.14 19.62
CA TYR A 298 -15.07 -8.74 20.04
C TYR A 298 -16.31 -8.10 19.44
N ARG A 299 -16.54 -8.25 18.13
CA ARG A 299 -17.66 -7.57 17.45
C ARG A 299 -19.02 -8.23 17.65
N LYS A 300 -19.08 -9.41 18.28
CA LYS A 300 -20.32 -10.15 18.51
C LYS A 300 -21.05 -9.73 19.78
N ARG A 301 -20.40 -8.92 20.62
CA ARG A 301 -20.85 -8.55 21.96
C ARG A 301 -20.60 -7.07 22.21
N VAL A 302 -21.67 -6.33 22.55
CA VAL A 302 -21.59 -4.88 22.77
C VAL A 302 -20.73 -4.55 24.00
N ASP A 303 -20.81 -5.37 25.04
CA ASP A 303 -19.98 -5.23 26.23
C ASP A 303 -18.49 -5.40 25.93
N LEU A 304 -18.11 -6.37 25.07
CA LEU A 304 -16.72 -6.52 24.63
C LEU A 304 -16.27 -5.37 23.73
N LEU A 305 -17.15 -4.82 22.88
CA LEU A 305 -16.82 -3.64 22.09
C LEU A 305 -16.52 -2.41 22.95
N GLU A 306 -17.25 -2.22 24.06
CA GLU A 306 -17.00 -1.11 24.98
C GLU A 306 -15.79 -1.38 25.88
N GLU A 307 -15.64 -2.61 26.39
CA GLU A 307 -14.47 -3.02 27.18
C GLU A 307 -13.17 -2.85 26.39
N TYR A 308 -13.13 -3.32 25.14
CA TYR A 308 -11.92 -3.28 24.29
C TYR A 308 -11.81 -2.03 23.44
N LYS A 309 -12.66 -1.03 23.69
CA LYS A 309 -12.54 0.28 23.09
C LYS A 309 -11.21 0.93 23.49
N GLY A 310 -10.45 1.31 22.48
CA GLY A 310 -9.21 2.06 22.62
C GLY A 310 -9.34 3.42 21.95
N SER A 311 -8.38 3.74 21.10
CA SER A 311 -8.38 4.95 20.30
C SER A 311 -9.60 5.03 19.39
N ASP A 312 -10.25 6.20 19.37
CA ASP A 312 -11.34 6.49 18.45
C ASP A 312 -10.86 7.07 17.10
N LYS A 313 -9.55 7.07 16.87
CA LYS A 313 -8.91 7.68 15.70
C LYS A 313 -8.81 6.68 14.56
N GLY A 314 -9.65 6.88 13.57
CA GLY A 314 -9.65 6.15 12.31
C GLY A 314 -9.67 4.63 12.48
N HIS A 315 -8.85 3.89 11.72
CA HIS A 315 -8.90 2.41 11.71
C HIS A 315 -8.55 1.74 13.06
N ARG A 316 -8.12 2.49 14.08
CA ARG A 316 -7.93 1.98 15.46
C ARG A 316 -9.24 1.90 16.24
N SER A 317 -10.26 2.64 15.79
CA SER A 317 -11.61 2.62 16.34
C SER A 317 -12.26 1.24 16.15
N LEU A 318 -13.18 0.91 17.05
CA LEU A 318 -14.07 -0.25 16.91
C LEU A 318 -15.47 0.14 16.42
N LYS A 319 -15.74 1.43 16.21
CA LYS A 319 -17.03 1.95 15.77
C LYS A 319 -17.46 1.28 14.47
N HIS A 320 -18.76 1.01 14.37
CA HIS A 320 -19.33 0.52 13.13
C HIS A 320 -19.08 1.55 12.01
N SER A 321 -18.72 1.08 10.82
CA SER A 321 -18.60 1.87 9.59
C SER A 321 -17.58 3.02 9.64
N GLU A 322 -16.58 2.93 10.53
CA GLU A 322 -15.58 3.98 10.70
C GLU A 322 -14.85 4.28 9.38
N ASP A 323 -14.39 3.26 8.67
CA ASP A 323 -13.65 3.45 7.41
C ASP A 323 -14.52 4.12 6.34
N TYR A 324 -15.77 3.67 6.18
CA TYR A 324 -16.74 4.32 5.28
C TYR A 324 -16.94 5.79 5.63
N PHE A 325 -17.19 6.11 6.90
CA PHE A 325 -17.39 7.50 7.32
C PHE A 325 -16.16 8.37 7.14
N MET A 326 -14.96 7.83 7.39
CA MET A 326 -13.71 8.54 7.10
C MET A 326 -13.57 8.87 5.62
N GLN A 327 -13.77 7.89 4.75
CA GLN A 327 -13.65 8.10 3.31
C GLN A 327 -14.70 9.08 2.79
N PHE A 328 -15.94 8.96 3.26
CA PHE A 328 -17.03 9.87 2.93
C PHE A 328 -16.73 11.32 3.32
N LYS A 329 -16.25 11.56 4.55
CA LYS A 329 -15.85 12.89 5.01
C LYS A 329 -14.69 13.47 4.19
N ASN A 330 -13.75 12.61 3.77
CA ASN A 330 -12.55 13.03 3.05
C ASN A 330 -12.77 13.25 1.55
N GLN A 331 -13.87 12.78 0.96
CA GLN A 331 -14.09 12.85 -0.49
C GLN A 331 -14.01 14.30 -1.02
N GLY A 332 -14.65 15.25 -0.33
CA GLY A 332 -14.66 16.66 -0.73
C GLY A 332 -13.41 17.46 -0.33
N THR A 333 -12.63 16.99 0.65
CA THR A 333 -11.39 17.67 1.08
C THR A 333 -10.23 17.30 0.18
N MET A 334 -10.17 16.06 -0.32
CA MET A 334 -9.10 15.57 -1.19
C MET A 334 -8.94 16.42 -2.46
N GLU A 335 -10.03 16.69 -3.18
CA GLU A 335 -9.96 17.52 -4.40
C GLU A 335 -9.56 18.96 -4.10
N LYS A 336 -10.05 19.53 -3.00
CA LYS A 336 -9.69 20.89 -2.56
C LYS A 336 -8.21 20.97 -2.22
N ASP A 337 -7.67 19.98 -1.50
CA ASP A 337 -6.26 19.90 -1.18
C ASP A 337 -5.39 19.73 -2.42
N PHE A 338 -5.83 18.92 -3.39
CA PHE A 338 -5.14 18.76 -4.67
C PHE A 338 -5.09 20.07 -5.44
N LYS A 339 -6.24 20.75 -5.59
CA LYS A 339 -6.34 22.06 -6.25
C LYS A 339 -5.50 23.12 -5.54
N ARG A 340 -5.51 23.15 -4.20
CA ARG A 340 -4.65 24.05 -3.42
C ARG A 340 -3.18 23.82 -3.71
N ARG A 341 -2.72 22.57 -3.73
CA ARG A 341 -1.33 22.23 -4.09
C ARG A 341 -1.01 22.64 -5.52
N MET A 342 -1.94 22.46 -6.46
CA MET A 342 -1.76 22.91 -7.84
C MET A 342 -1.53 24.44 -7.97
N ASN A 343 -1.79 25.24 -6.94
CA ASN A 343 -1.44 26.67 -6.93
C ASN A 343 -0.02 26.97 -6.41
N GLU A 344 0.70 25.98 -5.86
CA GLU A 344 2.08 26.16 -5.38
C GLU A 344 3.00 26.47 -6.58
N LYS A 345 3.89 27.46 -6.48
CA LYS A 345 4.76 27.84 -7.62
C LYS A 345 5.71 26.72 -8.06
N ARG A 346 6.15 25.90 -7.12
CA ARG A 346 7.02 24.76 -7.36
C ARG A 346 6.72 23.68 -6.33
N PHE A 347 6.63 22.43 -6.77
CA PHE A 347 6.58 21.30 -5.84
C PHE A 347 7.92 21.11 -5.15
N GLN A 348 7.93 20.36 -4.06
CA GLN A 348 9.16 19.88 -3.42
C GLN A 348 9.49 18.50 -4.00
N PHE A 349 10.77 18.26 -4.31
CA PHE A 349 11.19 16.99 -4.88
C PHE A 349 11.16 15.96 -3.77
N LYS A 350 10.58 14.82 -4.06
CA LYS A 350 10.58 13.70 -3.13
C LYS A 350 11.95 13.03 -3.17
N GLU A 351 12.78 13.28 -2.16
CA GLU A 351 14.13 12.70 -2.10
C GLU A 351 14.13 11.21 -1.76
N LYS A 352 13.10 10.74 -1.03
CA LYS A 352 12.99 9.36 -0.56
C LYS A 352 11.58 8.83 -0.77
N PRO A 353 11.42 7.56 -1.17
CA PRO A 353 10.10 6.97 -1.33
C PRO A 353 9.35 6.94 0.01
N SER A 354 8.02 7.05 -0.02
CA SER A 354 7.14 7.08 1.16
C SER A 354 7.14 5.78 1.97
N GLY A 355 7.74 4.71 1.46
CA GLY A 355 7.69 3.38 2.07
C GLY A 355 6.69 2.43 1.40
N GLU A 356 6.00 2.91 0.36
CA GLU A 356 5.19 2.06 -0.51
C GLU A 356 6.08 1.08 -1.29
N TYR A 357 5.59 -0.15 -1.44
CA TYR A 357 6.40 -1.25 -1.95
C TYR A 357 6.54 -1.26 -3.46
N ALA A 358 5.54 -0.77 -4.22
CA ALA A 358 5.53 -0.90 -5.68
C ALA A 358 6.78 -0.32 -6.34
N SER A 359 7.17 0.92 -6.00
CA SER A 359 8.35 1.57 -6.57
C SER A 359 9.65 0.81 -6.29
N ARG A 360 9.79 0.23 -5.09
CA ARG A 360 10.94 -0.58 -4.69
C ARG A 360 10.97 -1.95 -5.37
N ILE A 361 9.80 -2.61 -5.51
CA ILE A 361 9.65 -3.86 -6.25
C ILE A 361 10.11 -3.68 -7.68
N ILE A 362 9.54 -2.69 -8.36
CA ILE A 362 9.88 -2.39 -9.75
C ILE A 362 11.37 -2.05 -9.84
N ASN A 363 11.92 -1.26 -8.90
CA ASN A 363 13.34 -0.90 -8.93
C ASN A 363 14.24 -2.13 -8.82
N ALA A 364 13.97 -3.01 -7.86
CA ALA A 364 14.76 -4.24 -7.68
C ALA A 364 14.68 -5.18 -8.89
N LEU A 365 13.53 -5.25 -9.56
CA LEU A 365 13.36 -6.06 -10.76
C LEU A 365 14.10 -5.47 -11.98
N GLU A 366 14.17 -4.14 -12.12
CA GLU A 366 14.89 -3.50 -13.23
C GLU A 366 16.40 -3.40 -12.99
N THR A 367 16.85 -3.20 -11.76
CA THR A 367 18.29 -3.02 -11.45
C THR A 367 18.98 -4.31 -11.02
N GLY A 368 18.22 -5.32 -10.58
CA GLY A 368 18.77 -6.49 -9.90
C GLY A 368 19.28 -6.22 -8.49
N GLU A 369 19.10 -5.00 -7.95
CA GLU A 369 19.49 -4.67 -6.58
C GLU A 369 18.36 -5.08 -5.62
N PRO A 370 18.57 -6.12 -4.79
CA PRO A 370 17.53 -6.61 -3.90
C PRO A 370 17.23 -5.59 -2.80
N PHE A 371 15.97 -5.54 -2.36
CA PHE A 371 15.59 -4.91 -1.10
C PHE A 371 14.77 -5.88 -0.26
N ARG A 372 14.75 -5.63 1.05
CA ARG A 372 14.07 -6.49 2.03
C ARG A 372 12.77 -5.83 2.50
N PHE A 373 11.67 -6.59 2.47
CA PHE A 373 10.33 -6.16 2.91
C PHE A 373 10.08 -6.35 4.41
N ASN A 374 10.82 -7.29 5.03
CA ASN A 374 10.73 -7.73 6.42
C ASN A 374 11.94 -7.26 7.23
#